data_AF-A0A925HU86-F1
#
_entry.id   AF-A0A925HU86-F1
#
_cell.length_a   1.000
_cell.length_b   1.000
_cell.length_c   1.000
_cell.angle_alpha   90.00
_cell.angle_beta   90.00
_cell.angle_gamma   90.00
#
_symmetry.space_group_name_H-M   'P 1'
#
loop_
_entity.id
_entity.type
_entity.pdbx_description
1 polymer ?
#
loop_
_entity_poly.entity_id
_entity_poly.type
_entity_poly.pdbx_seq_one_letter_code
_entity_poly.pdbx_strand_id
1 'polypeptide(L)'
;FSVEFFLKPEGGSFYDKLCSAPVTPKYLIKEYDSKETRPHEFLYTPKTNHFLRGTLSTLSLGFFAGLRLVQNLFRPKMSPAISNAFTHMHKTSKLTIENKDINDREGDLQIGFTVTEMTTRAEGLLRGTGLIQNFSPLIYLIAHGSSSANNPHHGAHDCGACSGRPGSVNSRVMAFMLNHPGVREQLAQKGIIIPNFTQFIGGLHDTAADQIQFYDEDVLVEDNRHKHHANITAFEAALDLNAKERSRRFASIKTKQSLSAVRKSIERRSVSMFEPRPELGHGTNTLCIIGSRQLTKELFLDRRAFLNSYDHNTDPEGKLLTGVMRPIGPVCGGINLEYYFSRVDNYKLGAGTKLPHNVIGLIGVANSSDGDLRPGLPLQMIEVHDPVRLLIVVEHYPEIVLNTIQSAPEMYEWYLNEWVHLMVIKPGTNDFYYFSNGRFELYEPVKLDTPASGNFQQLIESAKEMETNNIVDATRENLPVYALN
;
A
#
# COMPACT_ATOMS: atom_id res chain seq x y z
N PHE A 1 -1.40 12.29 0.29
CA PHE A 1 -0.37 12.00 -0.72
C PHE A 1 0.18 13.32 -1.26
N SER A 2 1.31 13.76 -0.73
CA SER A 2 1.79 15.13 -0.97
C SER A 2 2.76 15.25 -2.14
N VAL A 3 3.15 14.15 -2.80
CA VAL A 3 4.12 14.16 -3.90
C VAL A 3 3.54 13.50 -5.14
N GLU A 4 3.32 14.29 -6.19
CA GLU A 4 2.79 13.87 -7.48
C GLU A 4 3.83 14.09 -8.58
N PHE A 5 4.26 13.01 -9.23
CA PHE A 5 5.26 13.04 -10.29
C PHE A 5 5.16 11.81 -11.19
N PHE A 6 5.79 11.90 -12.36
CA PHE A 6 6.17 10.74 -13.18
C PHE A 6 7.59 10.29 -12.80
N LEU A 7 7.86 8.99 -12.84
CA LEU A 7 9.20 8.41 -12.78
C LEU A 7 9.63 7.99 -14.18
N LYS A 8 10.87 8.32 -14.55
CA LYS A 8 11.57 7.69 -15.68
C LYS A 8 12.71 6.82 -15.14
N PRO A 9 12.54 5.49 -15.10
CA PRO A 9 13.60 4.57 -14.69
C PRO A 9 14.80 4.66 -15.63
N GLU A 10 16.00 4.34 -15.13
CA GLU A 10 17.21 4.36 -15.95
C GLU A 10 17.13 3.28 -17.03
N GLY A 11 17.30 3.68 -18.30
CA GLY A 11 17.11 2.79 -19.45
C GLY A 11 15.65 2.41 -19.75
N GLY A 12 14.68 2.94 -19.00
CA GLY A 12 13.25 2.76 -19.25
C GLY A 12 12.74 3.57 -20.45
N SER A 13 11.87 2.97 -21.26
CA SER A 13 11.27 3.63 -22.42
C SER A 13 9.99 4.42 -22.10
N PHE A 14 9.41 4.23 -20.91
CA PHE A 14 8.11 4.79 -20.52
C PHE A 14 8.19 5.50 -19.17
N TYR A 15 7.24 6.40 -18.93
CA TYR A 15 7.06 7.05 -17.64
C TYR A 15 6.08 6.28 -16.78
N ASP A 16 6.42 6.07 -15.52
CA ASP A 16 5.51 5.55 -14.52
C ASP A 16 4.86 6.69 -13.74
N LYS A 17 3.53 6.74 -13.75
CA LYS A 17 2.77 7.69 -12.94
C LYS A 17 2.80 7.25 -11.47
N LEU A 18 3.23 8.12 -10.56
CA LEU A 18 3.33 7.83 -9.12
C LEU A 18 2.51 8.79 -8.27
N CYS A 19 1.22 8.84 -8.59
CA CYS A 19 0.19 9.54 -7.83
C CYS A 19 -1.16 8.87 -8.08
N SER A 20 -2.23 9.34 -7.42
CA SER A 20 -3.57 8.80 -7.63
C SER A 20 -4.04 9.02 -9.07
N ALA A 21 -4.88 8.12 -9.57
CA ALA A 21 -5.41 8.15 -10.93
C ALA A 21 -5.98 9.52 -11.38
N PRO A 22 -6.77 10.27 -10.57
CA PRO A 22 -7.34 11.55 -11.00
C PRO A 22 -6.34 12.72 -11.05
N VAL A 23 -5.14 12.57 -10.49
CA VAL A 23 -4.12 13.64 -10.46
C VAL A 23 -3.25 13.54 -11.70
N THR A 24 -3.04 14.64 -12.42
CA THR A 24 -2.08 14.70 -13.54
C THR A 24 -0.81 15.43 -13.08
N PRO A 25 0.32 14.72 -12.91
CA PRO A 25 1.55 15.34 -12.45
C PRO A 25 2.13 16.34 -13.46
N LYS A 26 2.81 17.36 -12.94
CA LYS A 26 3.59 18.32 -13.72
C LYS A 26 5.11 18.12 -13.59
N TYR A 27 5.51 17.13 -12.80
CA TYR A 27 6.89 16.89 -12.40
C TYR A 27 7.38 15.52 -12.89
N LEU A 28 8.66 15.43 -13.20
CA LEU A 28 9.37 14.24 -13.62
C LEU A 28 10.57 14.00 -12.71
N ILE A 29 10.66 12.78 -12.16
CA ILE A 29 11.83 12.28 -11.45
C ILE A 29 12.52 11.27 -12.36
N LYS A 30 13.83 11.42 -12.57
CA LYS A 30 14.63 10.53 -13.39
C LYS A 30 15.57 9.75 -12.50
N GLU A 31 15.64 8.45 -12.74
CA GLU A 31 16.64 7.56 -12.17
C GLU A 31 17.93 7.60 -13.00
N TYR A 32 19.09 7.63 -12.35
CA TYR A 32 20.40 7.60 -13.00
C TYR A 32 21.48 7.02 -12.07
N ASP A 33 22.66 6.68 -12.63
CA ASP A 33 23.83 6.20 -11.87
C ASP A 33 23.54 4.89 -11.11
N SER A 34 22.72 4.01 -11.70
CA SER A 34 22.55 2.65 -11.20
C SER A 34 23.82 1.84 -11.44
N LYS A 35 24.36 1.29 -10.36
CA LYS A 35 25.51 0.36 -10.40
C LYS A 35 25.11 -1.07 -10.72
N GLU A 36 23.81 -1.36 -10.75
CA GLU A 36 23.27 -2.71 -10.89
C GLU A 36 22.60 -2.89 -12.25
N THR A 37 23.00 -3.92 -12.99
CA THR A 37 22.31 -4.32 -14.23
C THR A 37 21.12 -5.21 -13.89
N ARG A 38 19.95 -4.94 -14.45
CA ARG A 38 18.77 -5.81 -14.27
C ARG A 38 19.06 -7.19 -14.87
N PRO A 39 18.85 -8.28 -14.11
CA PRO A 39 19.01 -9.61 -14.64
C PRO A 39 17.99 -9.84 -15.76
N HIS A 40 18.41 -10.47 -16.85
CA HIS A 40 17.55 -10.73 -18.01
C HIS A 40 17.38 -12.23 -18.20
N GLU A 41 16.18 -12.63 -18.60
CA GLU A 41 15.87 -14.03 -18.88
C GLU A 41 16.09 -14.30 -20.37
N PHE A 42 16.96 -15.25 -20.70
CA PHE A 42 17.38 -15.51 -22.09
C PHE A 42 16.23 -15.91 -23.02
N LEU A 43 15.14 -16.45 -22.45
CA LEU A 43 13.92 -16.82 -23.18
C LEU A 43 13.04 -15.61 -23.53
N TYR A 44 13.17 -14.50 -22.80
CA TYR A 44 12.32 -13.31 -22.95
C TYR A 44 13.08 -12.17 -23.64
N THR A 45 13.70 -12.47 -24.78
CA THR A 45 14.46 -11.51 -25.59
C THR A 45 13.71 -11.18 -26.88
N PRO A 46 13.76 -9.94 -27.41
CA PRO A 46 13.18 -9.63 -28.72
C PRO A 46 13.68 -10.54 -29.86
N LYS A 47 14.85 -11.17 -29.69
CA LYS A 47 15.42 -12.11 -30.68
C LYS A 47 14.58 -13.39 -30.85
N THR A 48 13.75 -13.77 -29.88
CA THR A 48 12.86 -14.94 -30.00
C THR A 48 11.62 -14.65 -30.85
N ASN A 49 11.35 -13.39 -31.19
CA ASN A 49 10.18 -12.99 -31.99
C ASN A 49 10.36 -13.24 -33.50
N HIS A 50 11.54 -13.70 -33.93
CA HIS A 50 11.81 -14.06 -35.33
C HIS A 50 11.64 -15.55 -35.55
N PHE A 51 11.09 -15.96 -36.71
CA PHE A 51 10.83 -17.39 -37.01
C PHE A 51 12.05 -18.30 -36.77
N LEU A 52 13.17 -18.10 -37.51
CA LEU A 52 14.34 -18.99 -37.41
C LEU A 52 15.01 -18.96 -36.04
N ARG A 53 15.29 -17.76 -35.51
CA ARG A 53 15.95 -17.60 -34.21
C ARG A 53 15.05 -18.07 -33.07
N GLY A 54 13.75 -17.79 -33.14
CA GLY A 54 12.74 -18.27 -32.21
C GLY A 54 12.65 -19.79 -32.21
N THR A 55 12.56 -20.45 -33.37
CA THR A 55 12.56 -21.92 -33.45
C THR A 55 13.82 -22.53 -32.85
N LEU A 56 15.00 -21.99 -33.18
CA LEU A 56 16.27 -22.46 -32.62
C LEU A 56 16.35 -22.27 -31.09
N SER A 57 15.93 -21.10 -30.60
CA SER A 57 15.84 -20.81 -29.16
C SER A 57 14.85 -21.74 -28.47
N THR A 58 13.67 -22.00 -29.05
CA THR A 58 12.67 -22.91 -28.47
C THR A 58 13.21 -24.35 -28.40
N LEU A 59 13.87 -24.85 -29.44
CA LEU A 59 14.42 -26.20 -29.43
C LEU A 59 15.60 -26.36 -28.46
N SER A 60 16.43 -25.33 -28.31
CA SER A 60 17.60 -25.35 -27.42
C SER A 60 17.24 -24.97 -25.98
N LEU A 61 16.84 -23.72 -25.76
CA LEU A 61 16.52 -23.16 -24.45
C LEU A 61 15.20 -23.72 -23.90
N GLY A 62 14.25 -24.15 -24.73
CA GLY A 62 12.96 -24.68 -24.27
C GLY A 62 13.09 -25.96 -23.47
N PHE A 63 14.05 -26.84 -23.79
CA PHE A 63 14.34 -28.02 -22.98
C PHE A 63 14.80 -27.63 -21.56
N PHE A 64 15.74 -26.67 -21.47
CA PHE A 64 16.21 -26.14 -20.19
C PHE A 64 15.12 -25.36 -19.45
N ALA A 65 14.23 -24.66 -20.16
CA ALA A 65 13.06 -24.01 -19.61
C ALA A 65 12.12 -25.02 -18.94
N GLY A 66 11.89 -26.16 -19.60
CA GLY A 66 11.10 -27.28 -19.06
C GLY A 66 11.73 -27.86 -17.79
N LEU A 67 13.05 -28.10 -17.78
CA LEU A 67 13.76 -28.56 -16.58
C LEU A 67 13.65 -27.55 -15.44
N ARG A 68 13.83 -26.25 -15.72
CA ARG A 68 13.71 -25.18 -14.73
C ARG A 68 12.29 -25.04 -14.22
N LEU A 69 11.28 -25.21 -15.07
CA LEU A 69 9.88 -25.25 -14.66
C LEU A 69 9.63 -26.38 -13.65
N VAL A 70 10.10 -27.60 -13.95
CA VAL A 70 9.99 -28.74 -13.01
C VAL A 70 10.72 -28.44 -11.70
N GLN A 71 11.92 -27.87 -11.74
CA GLN A 71 12.64 -27.46 -10.52
C GLN A 71 11.86 -26.42 -9.71
N ASN A 72 11.27 -25.43 -10.37
CA ASN A 72 10.48 -24.39 -9.74
C ASN A 72 9.19 -24.93 -9.07
N LEU A 73 8.63 -26.06 -9.54
CA LEU A 73 7.49 -26.70 -8.87
C LEU A 73 7.84 -27.16 -7.44
N PHE A 74 9.06 -27.64 -7.22
CA PHE A 74 9.50 -28.14 -5.90
C PHE A 74 10.27 -27.11 -5.08
N ARG A 75 10.92 -26.16 -5.76
CA ARG A 75 11.78 -25.13 -5.15
C ARG A 75 11.54 -23.78 -5.83
N PRO A 76 10.36 -23.17 -5.66
CA PRO A 76 10.05 -21.89 -6.27
C PRO A 76 11.00 -20.82 -5.72
N LYS A 77 11.47 -19.96 -6.62
CA LYS A 77 12.43 -18.89 -6.34
C LYS A 77 12.11 -17.69 -7.20
N MET A 78 12.51 -16.52 -6.70
CA MET A 78 12.43 -15.29 -7.47
C MET A 78 13.21 -15.41 -8.78
N SER A 79 12.66 -14.84 -9.85
CA SER A 79 13.28 -14.82 -11.17
C SER A 79 12.98 -13.50 -11.87
N PRO A 80 13.75 -13.10 -12.91
CA PRO A 80 13.51 -11.86 -13.63
C PRO A 80 12.13 -11.77 -14.31
N ALA A 81 11.46 -12.91 -14.50
CA ALA A 81 10.13 -12.98 -15.09
C ALA A 81 8.99 -12.78 -14.07
N ILE A 82 9.30 -12.84 -12.78
CA ILE A 82 8.33 -12.63 -11.69
C ILE A 82 8.32 -11.14 -11.37
N SER A 83 7.13 -10.58 -11.17
CA SER A 83 7.06 -9.17 -10.78
C SER A 83 7.64 -8.96 -9.39
N ASN A 84 8.49 -7.94 -9.27
CA ASN A 84 9.25 -7.63 -8.08
C ASN A 84 9.15 -6.15 -7.74
N ALA A 85 8.53 -5.84 -6.60
CA ALA A 85 8.38 -4.47 -6.14
C ALA A 85 9.74 -3.75 -5.95
N PHE A 86 10.78 -4.48 -5.54
CA PHE A 86 12.13 -3.93 -5.35
C PHE A 86 12.86 -3.62 -6.66
N THR A 87 12.36 -4.09 -7.81
CA THR A 87 12.97 -3.80 -9.13
C THR A 87 12.41 -2.54 -9.79
N HIS A 88 11.42 -1.91 -9.17
CA HIS A 88 10.82 -0.66 -9.67
C HIS A 88 11.84 0.48 -9.74
N MET A 89 12.74 0.54 -8.76
CA MET A 89 13.88 1.46 -8.67
C MET A 89 15.06 0.72 -8.03
N HIS A 90 16.27 0.90 -8.55
CA HIS A 90 17.47 0.32 -7.98
C HIS A 90 17.78 0.89 -6.60
N LYS A 91 18.26 0.04 -5.68
CA LYS A 91 18.57 0.46 -4.30
C LYS A 91 19.61 1.60 -4.26
N THR A 92 20.61 1.52 -5.12
CA THR A 92 21.77 2.42 -5.12
C THR A 92 21.74 3.48 -6.21
N SER A 93 20.67 3.57 -7.02
CA SER A 93 20.56 4.61 -8.04
C SER A 93 20.32 5.97 -7.41
N LYS A 94 20.52 7.05 -8.16
CA LYS A 94 20.18 8.41 -7.75
C LYS A 94 18.92 8.89 -8.44
N LEU A 95 18.28 9.89 -7.85
CA LEU A 95 17.05 10.50 -8.34
C LEU A 95 17.24 12.00 -8.55
N THR A 96 16.68 12.56 -9.63
CA THR A 96 16.68 14.01 -9.89
C THR A 96 15.58 14.70 -9.07
N ILE A 97 15.73 14.74 -7.75
CA ILE A 97 14.68 15.24 -6.83
C ILE A 97 14.68 16.76 -6.76
N GLU A 98 15.85 17.38 -6.59
CA GLU A 98 15.98 18.84 -6.54
C GLU A 98 16.15 19.41 -7.95
N ASN A 99 15.28 20.35 -8.31
CA ASN A 99 15.42 21.14 -9.52
C ASN A 99 16.40 22.29 -9.27
N LYS A 100 17.53 22.29 -10.00
CA LYS A 100 18.58 23.31 -9.90
C LYS A 100 18.41 24.46 -10.90
N ASP A 101 17.64 24.23 -11.96
CA ASP A 101 17.30 25.21 -12.99
C ASP A 101 15.85 24.98 -13.43
N ILE A 102 15.02 26.04 -13.35
CA ILE A 102 13.59 25.98 -13.70
C ILE A 102 13.35 25.63 -15.18
N ASN A 103 14.38 25.82 -16.02
CA ASN A 103 14.36 25.45 -17.43
C ASN A 103 14.67 23.96 -17.66
N ASP A 104 15.08 23.21 -16.62
CA ASP A 104 15.31 21.77 -16.71
C ASP A 104 13.97 21.03 -16.81
N ARG A 105 13.57 20.74 -18.04
CA ARG A 105 12.27 20.18 -18.40
C ARG A 105 12.42 19.09 -19.47
N GLU A 106 11.54 18.09 -19.43
CA GLU A 106 11.39 17.09 -20.49
C GLU A 106 9.97 17.18 -21.05
N GLY A 107 9.83 17.85 -22.20
CA GLY A 107 8.53 18.28 -22.72
C GLY A 107 7.84 19.25 -21.75
N ASP A 108 6.60 18.98 -21.39
CA ASP A 108 5.83 19.81 -20.46
C ASP A 108 6.14 19.52 -18.98
N LEU A 109 7.00 18.55 -18.67
CA LEU A 109 7.29 18.14 -17.30
C LEU A 109 8.55 18.82 -16.75
N GLN A 110 8.45 19.40 -15.56
CA GLN A 110 9.61 19.93 -14.83
C GLN A 110 10.42 18.78 -14.21
N ILE A 111 11.74 18.77 -14.38
CA ILE A 111 12.61 17.75 -13.78
C ILE A 111 12.89 18.13 -12.33
N GLY A 112 12.45 17.30 -11.38
CA GLY A 112 12.58 17.57 -9.96
C GLY A 112 11.70 18.72 -9.46
N PHE A 113 11.89 19.08 -8.20
CA PHE A 113 11.13 20.08 -7.47
C PHE A 113 12.06 21.21 -7.00
N THR A 114 11.61 22.44 -7.10
CA THR A 114 12.29 23.57 -6.45
C THR A 114 12.19 23.43 -4.92
N VAL A 115 13.09 24.09 -4.18
CA VAL A 115 13.06 24.05 -2.70
C VAL A 115 11.70 24.47 -2.15
N THR A 116 11.09 25.52 -2.70
CA THR A 116 9.75 25.98 -2.30
C THR A 116 8.67 24.94 -2.55
N GLU A 117 8.73 24.23 -3.68
CA GLU A 117 7.80 23.15 -4.01
C GLU A 117 7.99 21.93 -3.11
N MET A 118 9.24 21.61 -2.74
CA MET A 118 9.55 20.57 -1.75
C MET A 118 8.99 20.96 -0.37
N THR A 119 9.17 22.20 0.06
CA THR A 119 8.66 22.72 1.34
C THR A 119 7.14 22.59 1.45
N THR A 120 6.39 22.98 0.41
CA THR A 120 4.93 22.88 0.42
C THR A 120 4.46 21.43 0.64
N ARG A 121 5.14 20.46 0.02
CA ARG A 121 4.79 19.04 0.11
C ARG A 121 5.18 18.43 1.46
N ALA A 122 6.36 18.78 1.95
CA ALA A 122 6.84 18.39 3.27
C ALA A 122 5.92 18.95 4.38
N GLU A 123 5.57 20.23 4.31
CA GLU A 123 4.63 20.87 5.24
C GLU A 123 3.26 20.17 5.21
N GLY A 124 2.72 19.94 4.01
CA GLY A 124 1.42 19.28 3.86
C GLY A 124 1.38 17.89 4.49
N LEU A 125 2.47 17.12 4.37
CA LEU A 125 2.59 15.81 5.04
C LEU A 125 2.66 15.95 6.57
N LEU A 126 3.55 16.81 7.08
CA LEU A 126 3.77 16.95 8.53
C LEU A 126 2.52 17.49 9.24
N ARG A 127 1.89 18.53 8.68
CA ARG A 127 0.64 19.08 9.21
C ARG A 127 -0.50 18.09 9.08
N GLY A 128 -0.66 17.44 7.92
CA GLY A 128 -1.73 16.48 7.67
C GLY A 128 -1.69 15.26 8.60
N THR A 129 -0.50 14.88 9.09
CA THR A 129 -0.31 13.76 10.02
C THR A 129 -0.28 14.18 11.49
N GLY A 130 -0.23 15.48 11.79
CA GLY A 130 -0.03 16.01 13.14
C GLY A 130 1.41 15.93 13.65
N LEU A 131 2.37 15.45 12.85
CA LEU A 131 3.79 15.36 13.23
C LEU A 131 4.50 16.72 13.05
N ILE A 132 4.15 17.69 13.87
CA ILE A 132 4.71 19.06 13.83
C ILE A 132 5.68 19.36 14.98
N GLN A 133 5.74 18.48 15.97
CA GLN A 133 6.57 18.60 17.19
C GLN A 133 6.97 17.21 17.70
N ASN A 134 7.87 17.16 18.69
CA ASN A 134 8.33 15.91 19.33
C ASN A 134 8.96 14.91 18.35
N PHE A 135 9.77 15.40 17.41
CA PHE A 135 10.44 14.57 16.42
C PHE A 135 11.41 13.56 17.08
N SER A 136 11.34 12.30 16.63
CA SER A 136 12.32 11.28 16.99
C SER A 136 13.64 11.48 16.23
N PRO A 137 14.76 10.86 16.66
CA PRO A 137 16.01 10.89 15.92
C PRO A 137 15.92 10.25 14.52
N LEU A 138 15.08 9.22 14.39
CA LEU A 138 14.82 8.55 13.12
C LEU A 138 13.33 8.49 12.83
N ILE A 139 12.94 8.90 11.63
CA ILE A 139 11.57 8.81 11.13
C ILE A 139 11.58 8.02 9.82
N TYR A 140 10.75 7.00 9.74
CA TYR A 140 10.69 6.11 8.59
C TYR A 140 9.46 6.45 7.73
N LEU A 141 9.68 6.63 6.44
CA LEU A 141 8.64 6.75 5.43
C LEU A 141 8.57 5.41 4.70
N ILE A 142 7.65 4.54 5.13
CA ILE A 142 7.52 3.20 4.55
C ILE A 142 6.42 3.20 3.51
N ALA A 143 6.81 3.04 2.25
CA ALA A 143 5.89 2.73 1.17
C ALA A 143 5.66 1.22 1.08
N HIS A 144 4.75 0.79 0.21
CA HIS A 144 4.50 -0.62 -0.04
C HIS A 144 4.49 -0.95 -1.53
N GLY A 145 4.62 -2.24 -1.83
CA GLY A 145 4.43 -2.87 -3.14
C GLY A 145 4.29 -4.38 -2.95
N SER A 146 4.07 -5.13 -4.03
CA SER A 146 3.85 -6.57 -3.93
C SER A 146 4.64 -7.35 -4.98
N SER A 147 5.50 -8.28 -4.55
CA SER A 147 6.21 -9.19 -5.45
C SER A 147 5.50 -10.53 -5.54
N SER A 148 5.04 -10.93 -6.73
CA SER A 148 4.41 -12.24 -6.89
C SER A 148 4.45 -12.80 -8.30
N ALA A 149 4.54 -14.14 -8.38
CA ALA A 149 4.69 -14.88 -9.64
C ALA A 149 3.39 -14.98 -10.45
N ASN A 150 2.30 -15.40 -9.83
CA ASN A 150 1.00 -15.54 -10.48
C ASN A 150 0.20 -14.24 -10.35
N ASN A 151 0.57 -13.22 -11.13
CA ASN A 151 0.06 -11.86 -10.93
C ASN A 151 -0.47 -11.16 -12.21
N PRO A 152 -1.53 -11.68 -12.85
CA PRO A 152 -2.24 -10.96 -13.90
C PRO A 152 -2.91 -9.66 -13.42
N HIS A 153 -3.04 -9.48 -12.09
CA HIS A 153 -3.65 -8.30 -11.44
C HIS A 153 -2.61 -7.45 -10.71
N HIS A 154 -1.43 -7.28 -11.32
CA HIS A 154 -0.28 -6.65 -10.67
C HIS A 154 -0.60 -5.31 -10.00
N GLY A 155 -1.25 -4.41 -10.75
CA GLY A 155 -1.61 -3.09 -10.24
C GLY A 155 -2.59 -3.12 -9.06
N ALA A 156 -3.40 -4.18 -8.90
CA ALA A 156 -4.35 -4.32 -7.80
C ALA A 156 -3.69 -4.75 -6.47
N HIS A 157 -2.48 -5.33 -6.54
CA HIS A 157 -1.70 -5.69 -5.36
C HIS A 157 -0.72 -4.59 -4.92
N ASP A 158 -0.38 -3.66 -5.81
CA ASP A 158 0.44 -2.50 -5.52
C ASP A 158 -0.37 -1.33 -4.93
N CYS A 159 0.30 -0.19 -4.74
CA CYS A 159 -0.33 0.99 -4.17
C CYS A 159 -1.30 1.66 -5.16
N GLY A 160 -2.61 1.60 -4.86
CA GLY A 160 -3.63 2.30 -5.64
C GLY A 160 -3.44 3.82 -5.67
N ALA A 161 -2.87 4.40 -4.62
CA ALA A 161 -2.51 5.82 -4.58
C ALA A 161 -1.25 6.18 -5.38
N CYS A 162 -0.52 5.18 -5.88
CA CYS A 162 0.59 5.32 -6.82
C CYS A 162 0.25 4.74 -8.19
N SER A 163 -1.04 4.74 -8.57
CA SER A 163 -1.53 4.20 -9.86
C SER A 163 -1.18 2.72 -10.08
N GLY A 164 -1.22 1.91 -9.00
CA GLY A 164 -0.92 0.46 -9.08
C GLY A 164 0.56 0.17 -9.30
N ARG A 165 1.44 0.99 -8.71
CA ARG A 165 2.90 0.83 -8.72
C ARG A 165 3.45 0.76 -7.30
N PRO A 166 4.65 0.18 -7.09
CA PRO A 166 5.33 0.24 -5.81
C PRO A 166 5.63 1.70 -5.42
N GLY A 167 5.37 2.06 -4.17
CA GLY A 167 5.54 3.46 -3.70
C GLY A 167 6.98 3.83 -3.30
N SER A 168 7.97 3.01 -3.64
CA SER A 168 9.38 3.16 -3.18
C SER A 168 9.97 4.53 -3.51
N VAL A 169 9.68 5.06 -4.69
CA VAL A 169 10.18 6.37 -5.11
C VAL A 169 9.49 7.49 -4.33
N ASN A 170 8.18 7.38 -4.04
CA ASN A 170 7.47 8.39 -3.25
C ASN A 170 8.05 8.52 -1.83
N SER A 171 8.33 7.40 -1.16
CA SER A 171 8.93 7.43 0.18
C SER A 171 10.33 8.02 0.17
N ARG A 172 11.15 7.63 -0.82
CA ARG A 172 12.52 8.15 -0.99
C ARG A 172 12.55 9.65 -1.31
N VAL A 173 11.69 10.11 -2.22
CA VAL A 173 11.54 11.53 -2.57
C VAL A 173 11.16 12.36 -1.35
N MET A 174 10.16 11.90 -0.58
CA MET A 174 9.73 12.62 0.61
C MET A 174 10.80 12.62 1.72
N ALA A 175 11.54 11.52 1.90
CA ALA A 175 12.65 11.46 2.85
C ALA A 175 13.74 12.48 2.48
N PHE A 176 14.09 12.58 1.20
CA PHE A 176 15.02 13.59 0.70
C PHE A 176 14.52 15.01 1.01
N MET A 177 13.27 15.32 0.68
CA MET A 177 12.68 16.65 0.94
C MET A 177 12.78 17.05 2.42
N LEU A 178 12.46 16.13 3.33
CA LEU A 178 12.48 16.37 4.78
C LEU A 178 13.89 16.42 5.38
N ASN A 179 14.90 15.87 4.70
CA ASN A 179 16.31 16.00 5.08
C ASN A 179 16.99 17.23 4.45
N HIS A 180 16.39 17.85 3.43
CA HIS A 180 17.01 18.94 2.69
C HIS A 180 17.16 20.22 3.54
N PRO A 181 18.37 20.78 3.69
CA PRO A 181 18.61 21.94 4.57
C PRO A 181 17.74 23.16 4.24
N GLY A 182 17.63 23.52 2.95
CA GLY A 182 16.80 24.66 2.52
C GLY A 182 15.30 24.44 2.75
N VAL A 183 14.83 23.18 2.74
CA VAL A 183 13.43 22.87 3.08
C VAL A 183 13.21 23.03 4.58
N ARG A 184 14.14 22.53 5.39
CA ARG A 184 14.09 22.69 6.86
C ARG A 184 14.10 24.16 7.28
N GLU A 185 14.90 25.00 6.62
CA GLU A 185 14.92 26.44 6.87
C GLU A 185 13.54 27.09 6.59
N GLN A 186 12.94 26.79 5.44
CA GLN A 186 11.61 27.32 5.11
C GLN A 186 10.50 26.75 6.01
N LEU A 187 10.59 25.48 6.43
CA LEU A 187 9.65 24.89 7.39
C LEU A 187 9.75 25.57 8.76
N ALA A 188 10.97 25.91 9.22
CA ALA A 188 11.18 26.61 10.47
C ALA A 188 10.51 28.00 10.47
N GLN A 189 10.59 28.73 9.35
CA GLN A 189 9.86 30.00 9.16
C GLN A 189 8.34 29.85 9.26
N LYS A 190 7.82 28.65 8.99
CA LYS A 190 6.40 28.28 9.11
C LYS A 190 6.05 27.63 10.45
N GLY A 191 6.96 27.66 11.42
CA GLY A 191 6.75 27.15 12.77
C GLY A 191 6.95 25.64 12.94
N ILE A 192 7.50 24.93 11.94
CA ILE A 192 7.82 23.51 12.03
C ILE A 192 9.34 23.36 12.13
N ILE A 193 9.84 23.16 13.34
CA ILE A 193 11.28 23.03 13.60
C ILE A 193 11.65 21.56 13.71
N ILE A 194 12.27 21.03 12.65
CA ILE A 194 12.83 19.68 12.65
C ILE A 194 14.23 19.74 13.29
N PRO A 195 14.47 19.04 14.41
CA PRO A 195 15.78 19.06 15.06
C PRO A 195 16.91 18.56 14.16
N ASN A 196 18.11 19.09 14.34
CA ASN A 196 19.30 18.69 13.56
C ASN A 196 19.67 17.21 13.76
N PHE A 197 19.31 16.61 14.89
CA PHE A 197 19.54 15.19 15.16
C PHE A 197 18.52 14.27 14.48
N THR A 198 17.41 14.80 13.94
CA THR A 198 16.38 14.02 13.26
C THR A 198 16.75 13.80 11.80
N GLN A 199 16.72 12.53 11.36
CA GLN A 199 16.85 12.15 9.95
C GLN A 199 15.68 11.26 9.50
N PHE A 200 15.28 11.44 8.26
CA PHE A 200 14.21 10.67 7.62
C PHE A 200 14.80 9.59 6.70
N ILE A 201 14.23 8.39 6.72
CA ILE A 201 14.64 7.26 5.87
C ILE A 201 13.46 6.78 5.05
N GLY A 202 13.63 6.68 3.73
CA GLY A 202 12.65 6.05 2.85
C GLY A 202 12.79 4.54 2.87
N GLY A 203 11.67 3.81 2.81
CA GLY A 203 11.67 2.35 2.68
C GLY A 203 10.50 1.84 1.84
N LEU A 204 10.58 0.55 1.51
CA LEU A 204 9.56 -0.22 0.80
C LEU A 204 9.33 -1.54 1.53
N HIS A 205 8.08 -1.82 1.90
CA HIS A 205 7.62 -3.12 2.38
C HIS A 205 6.95 -3.87 1.23
N ASP A 206 7.52 -5.01 0.84
CA ASP A 206 6.87 -5.99 -0.02
C ASP A 206 5.83 -6.74 0.79
N THR A 207 4.56 -6.46 0.54
CA THR A 207 3.46 -7.03 1.31
C THR A 207 3.30 -8.53 1.05
N ALA A 208 3.67 -9.05 -0.12
CA ALA A 208 3.45 -10.46 -0.44
C ALA A 208 4.45 -11.37 0.29
N ALA A 209 5.73 -11.03 0.19
CA ALA A 209 6.82 -11.76 0.86
C ALA A 209 7.07 -11.28 2.30
N ASP A 210 6.40 -10.20 2.71
CA ASP A 210 6.63 -9.40 3.91
C ASP A 210 8.07 -8.87 4.07
N GLN A 211 8.85 -8.68 3.00
CA GLN A 211 10.24 -8.18 3.08
C GLN A 211 10.30 -6.65 3.13
N ILE A 212 11.34 -6.07 3.74
CA ILE A 212 11.52 -4.62 3.77
C ILE A 212 12.90 -4.22 3.25
N GLN A 213 12.95 -3.08 2.55
CA GLN A 213 14.19 -2.47 2.10
C GLN A 213 14.19 -0.98 2.44
N PHE A 214 15.33 -0.48 2.92
CA PHE A 214 15.58 0.94 3.18
C PHE A 214 16.49 1.54 2.10
N TYR A 215 16.41 2.85 1.91
CA TYR A 215 17.15 3.59 0.89
C TYR A 215 17.96 4.73 1.51
N ASP A 216 19.05 5.12 0.85
CA ASP A 216 19.93 6.23 1.23
C ASP A 216 20.49 6.11 2.67
N GLU A 217 20.76 4.88 3.13
CA GLU A 217 21.28 4.61 4.49
C GLU A 217 22.66 5.26 4.74
N ASP A 218 23.41 5.54 3.68
CA ASP A 218 24.73 6.17 3.71
C ASP A 218 24.71 7.65 4.11
N VAL A 219 23.54 8.31 4.05
CA VAL A 219 23.38 9.71 4.48
C VAL A 219 23.22 9.85 6.01
N LEU A 220 23.05 8.74 6.73
CA LEU A 220 22.84 8.76 8.18
C LEU A 220 24.12 9.17 8.92
N VAL A 221 23.96 10.07 9.89
CA VAL A 221 25.05 10.36 10.85
C VAL A 221 25.31 9.14 11.73
N GLU A 222 26.52 9.01 12.25
CA GLU A 222 26.99 7.82 12.99
C GLU A 222 26.00 7.32 14.05
N ASP A 223 25.53 8.22 14.91
CA ASP A 223 24.58 7.89 15.99
C ASP A 223 23.24 7.36 15.45
N ASN A 224 22.71 7.98 14.39
CA ASN A 224 21.50 7.52 13.73
C ASN A 224 21.72 6.24 12.93
N ARG A 225 22.91 6.00 12.39
CA ARG A 225 23.26 4.73 11.76
C ARG A 225 23.21 3.60 12.78
N HIS A 226 23.76 3.78 13.98
CA HIS A 226 23.65 2.78 15.06
C HIS A 226 22.20 2.52 15.47
N LYS A 227 21.39 3.58 15.65
CA LYS A 227 19.96 3.46 15.95
C LYS A 227 19.19 2.75 14.83
N HIS A 228 19.53 3.02 13.57
CA HIS A 228 18.92 2.36 12.42
C HIS A 228 19.20 0.85 12.43
N HIS A 229 20.45 0.43 12.66
CA HIS A 229 20.81 -0.98 12.76
C HIS A 229 20.06 -1.69 13.90
N ALA A 230 19.87 -1.03 15.04
CA ALA A 230 19.05 -1.56 16.12
C ALA A 230 17.57 -1.70 15.69
N ASN A 231 17.02 -0.68 15.03
CA ASN A 231 15.63 -0.68 14.56
C ASN A 231 15.36 -1.73 13.48
N ILE A 232 16.33 -2.08 12.63
CA ILE A 232 16.19 -3.18 11.65
C ILE A 232 15.75 -4.47 12.35
N THR A 233 16.31 -4.77 13.53
CA THR A 233 15.92 -5.96 14.30
C THR A 233 14.44 -5.90 14.73
N ALA A 234 13.95 -4.71 15.10
CA ALA A 234 12.54 -4.51 15.45
C ALA A 234 11.62 -4.63 14.22
N PHE A 235 12.06 -4.14 13.06
CA PHE A 235 11.34 -4.34 11.79
C PHE A 235 11.24 -5.82 11.45
N GLU A 236 12.34 -6.58 11.49
CA GLU A 236 12.32 -8.03 11.23
C GLU A 236 11.39 -8.78 12.20
N ALA A 237 11.39 -8.43 13.49
CA ALA A 237 10.45 -9.01 14.45
C ALA A 237 8.98 -8.68 14.12
N ALA A 238 8.69 -7.43 13.72
CA ALA A 238 7.35 -7.03 13.30
C ALA A 238 6.90 -7.76 12.01
N LEU A 239 7.83 -7.97 11.08
CA LEU A 239 7.60 -8.70 9.83
C LEU A 239 7.32 -10.20 10.08
N ASP A 240 8.01 -10.82 11.03
CA ASP A 240 7.73 -12.19 11.48
C ASP A 240 6.35 -12.33 12.13
N LEU A 241 5.97 -11.36 12.97
CA LEU A 241 4.65 -11.33 13.61
C LEU A 241 3.53 -11.09 12.60
N ASN A 242 3.72 -10.17 11.64
CA ASN A 242 2.75 -9.93 10.57
C ASN A 242 2.55 -11.18 9.69
N ALA A 243 3.65 -11.85 9.33
CA ALA A 243 3.62 -13.12 8.62
C ALA A 243 2.81 -14.18 9.40
N LYS A 244 3.04 -14.29 10.71
CA LYS A 244 2.30 -15.20 11.59
C LYS A 244 0.81 -14.88 11.63
N GLU A 245 0.45 -13.62 11.83
CA GLU A 245 -0.95 -13.16 11.83
C GLU A 245 -1.65 -13.51 10.51
N ARG A 246 -0.99 -13.27 9.37
CA ARG A 246 -1.55 -13.54 8.05
C ARG A 246 -1.67 -15.02 7.72
N SER A 247 -0.78 -15.85 8.27
CA SER A 247 -0.71 -17.27 7.93
C SER A 247 -2.01 -18.05 8.18
N ARG A 248 -2.82 -17.62 9.14
CA ARG A 248 -4.14 -18.20 9.44
C ARG A 248 -5.12 -18.15 8.26
N ARG A 249 -4.91 -17.22 7.32
CA ARG A 249 -5.73 -17.02 6.13
C ARG A 249 -5.20 -17.74 4.89
N PHE A 250 -4.10 -18.49 5.03
CA PHE A 250 -3.47 -19.22 3.95
C PHE A 250 -3.57 -20.73 4.19
N ALA A 251 -4.49 -21.41 3.52
CA ALA A 251 -4.72 -22.85 3.67
C ALA A 251 -3.48 -23.74 3.45
N SER A 252 -2.48 -23.25 2.70
CA SER A 252 -1.23 -24.00 2.47
C SER A 252 -0.17 -23.82 3.57
N ILE A 253 -0.41 -22.94 4.53
CA ILE A 253 0.53 -22.59 5.60
C ILE A 253 0.00 -23.07 6.93
N LYS A 254 0.86 -23.76 7.70
CA LYS A 254 0.54 -24.22 9.05
C LYS A 254 0.85 -23.11 10.05
N THR A 255 -0.17 -22.36 10.46
CA THR A 255 -0.04 -21.24 11.40
C THR A 255 0.74 -21.59 12.65
N LYS A 256 0.57 -22.79 13.21
CA LYS A 256 1.20 -23.24 14.48
C LYS A 256 2.71 -23.51 14.39
N GLN A 257 3.34 -23.36 13.23
CA GLN A 257 4.79 -23.46 13.10
C GLN A 257 5.51 -22.27 13.77
N SER A 258 6.84 -22.37 13.94
CA SER A 258 7.65 -21.26 14.44
C SER A 258 7.54 -20.03 13.51
N LEU A 259 7.73 -18.83 14.07
CA LEU A 259 7.69 -17.57 13.31
C LEU A 259 8.55 -17.63 12.05
N SER A 260 9.81 -18.05 12.19
CA SER A 260 10.75 -18.19 11.06
C SER A 260 10.32 -19.19 9.99
N ALA A 261 9.64 -20.27 10.37
CA ALA A 261 9.15 -21.27 9.42
C ALA A 261 7.91 -20.77 8.65
N VAL A 262 7.01 -20.06 9.35
CA VAL A 262 5.86 -19.40 8.73
C VAL A 262 6.34 -18.31 7.77
N ARG A 263 7.28 -17.48 8.22
CA ARG A 263 7.92 -16.42 7.43
C ARG A 263 8.48 -16.94 6.11
N LYS A 264 9.30 -17.99 6.17
CA LYS A 264 9.86 -18.66 4.99
C LYS A 264 8.79 -19.28 4.08
N SER A 265 7.67 -19.74 4.66
CA SER A 265 6.56 -20.28 3.88
C SER A 265 5.81 -19.19 3.12
N ILE A 266 5.64 -18.00 3.71
CA ILE A 266 5.06 -16.82 3.05
C ILE A 266 5.95 -16.31 1.92
N GLU A 267 7.26 -16.19 2.15
CA GLU A 267 8.22 -15.83 1.10
C GLU A 267 8.17 -16.83 -0.07
N ARG A 268 8.17 -18.13 0.22
CA ARG A 268 8.08 -19.17 -0.82
C ARG A 268 6.74 -19.13 -1.57
N ARG A 269 5.66 -18.75 -0.89
CA ARG A 269 4.31 -18.64 -1.44
C ARG A 269 4.23 -17.53 -2.50
N SER A 270 4.86 -16.38 -2.26
CA SER A 270 4.81 -15.23 -3.18
C SER A 270 5.42 -15.55 -4.55
N VAL A 271 6.47 -16.37 -4.58
CA VAL A 271 7.18 -16.79 -5.80
C VAL A 271 6.69 -18.12 -6.39
N SER A 272 5.63 -18.71 -5.84
CA SER A 272 5.08 -19.97 -6.32
C SER A 272 4.11 -19.75 -7.49
N MET A 273 4.44 -20.31 -8.68
CA MET A 273 3.58 -20.20 -9.87
C MET A 273 2.20 -20.86 -9.70
N PHE A 274 2.11 -21.94 -8.91
CA PHE A 274 0.87 -22.67 -8.69
C PHE A 274 0.03 -22.07 -7.57
N GLU A 275 0.48 -20.99 -6.93
CA GLU A 275 -0.28 -20.31 -5.90
C GLU A 275 -1.17 -19.22 -6.53
N PRO A 276 -2.50 -19.40 -6.60
CA PRO A 276 -3.39 -18.38 -7.13
C PRO A 276 -3.58 -17.19 -6.17
N ARG A 277 -3.27 -17.36 -4.87
CA ARG A 277 -3.41 -16.36 -3.81
C ARG A 277 -2.05 -16.00 -3.19
N PRO A 278 -1.11 -15.44 -3.97
CA PRO A 278 0.19 -15.06 -3.42
C PRO A 278 0.05 -14.02 -2.30
N GLU A 279 -1.02 -13.22 -2.32
CA GLU A 279 -1.37 -12.19 -1.34
C GLU A 279 -2.90 -11.97 -1.30
N LEU A 280 -3.42 -11.50 -0.17
CA LEU A 280 -4.83 -11.11 0.02
C LEU A 280 -5.11 -9.62 -0.28
N GLY A 281 -4.08 -8.81 -0.59
CA GLY A 281 -4.21 -7.39 -0.86
C GLY A 281 -4.95 -6.64 0.26
N HIS A 282 -5.91 -5.81 -0.14
CA HIS A 282 -6.83 -5.08 0.74
C HIS A 282 -8.09 -5.88 1.09
N GLY A 283 -8.11 -7.20 0.85
CA GLY A 283 -9.22 -8.06 1.23
C GLY A 283 -9.60 -7.86 2.70
N THR A 284 -10.90 -7.96 3.00
CA THR A 284 -11.48 -7.77 4.35
C THR A 284 -11.50 -6.35 4.93
N ASN A 285 -11.06 -5.33 4.17
CA ASN A 285 -11.15 -3.94 4.62
C ASN A 285 -12.60 -3.54 4.92
N THR A 286 -12.81 -2.86 6.06
CA THR A 286 -14.14 -2.39 6.52
C THR A 286 -14.10 -1.06 7.24
N LEU A 287 -12.94 -0.61 7.70
CA LEU A 287 -12.78 0.60 8.50
C LEU A 287 -11.76 1.57 7.90
N CYS A 288 -12.01 2.86 8.03
CA CYS A 288 -11.00 3.90 7.88
C CYS A 288 -11.10 4.85 9.07
N ILE A 289 -10.05 4.94 9.87
CA ILE A 289 -10.04 5.74 11.10
C ILE A 289 -9.12 6.93 10.89
N ILE A 290 -9.66 8.13 11.08
CA ILE A 290 -8.98 9.41 10.93
C ILE A 290 -8.99 10.10 12.29
N GLY A 291 -7.84 10.13 12.94
CA GLY A 291 -7.72 10.69 14.28
C GLY A 291 -6.40 10.35 14.94
N SER A 292 -6.31 10.67 16.23
CA SER A 292 -5.15 10.44 17.05
C SER A 292 -4.85 8.95 17.17
N ARG A 293 -3.56 8.61 17.27
CA ARG A 293 -3.15 7.23 17.55
C ARG A 293 -3.74 6.72 18.86
N GLN A 294 -4.10 7.59 19.81
CA GLN A 294 -4.72 7.20 21.07
C GLN A 294 -6.07 6.49 20.90
N LEU A 295 -6.84 6.81 19.85
CA LEU A 295 -8.12 6.14 19.59
C LEU A 295 -7.99 4.66 19.23
N THR A 296 -6.85 4.26 18.68
CA THR A 296 -6.63 2.92 18.12
C THR A 296 -5.45 2.19 18.76
N LYS A 297 -4.78 2.85 19.71
CA LYS A 297 -3.71 2.24 20.48
C LYS A 297 -4.28 1.04 21.23
N GLU A 298 -3.52 -0.05 21.29
CA GLU A 298 -3.92 -1.28 22.00
C GLU A 298 -5.20 -1.92 21.45
N LEU A 299 -5.58 -1.64 20.19
CA LEU A 299 -6.65 -2.36 19.50
C LEU A 299 -6.10 -3.32 18.44
N PHE A 300 -6.61 -4.54 18.45
CA PHE A 300 -6.47 -5.48 17.34
C PHE A 300 -7.63 -5.31 16.36
N LEU A 301 -7.33 -4.92 15.13
CA LEU A 301 -8.32 -4.62 14.08
C LEU A 301 -8.31 -5.64 12.93
N ASP A 302 -7.65 -6.79 13.13
CA ASP A 302 -7.59 -7.92 12.19
C ASP A 302 -7.25 -7.56 10.72
N ARG A 303 -6.38 -6.55 10.54
CA ARG A 303 -5.98 -6.00 9.23
C ARG A 303 -7.16 -5.46 8.39
N ARG A 304 -8.24 -5.02 9.04
CA ARG A 304 -9.46 -4.52 8.38
C ARG A 304 -9.56 -2.99 8.33
N ALA A 305 -8.58 -2.28 8.88
CA ALA A 305 -8.62 -0.84 9.04
C ALA A 305 -7.51 -0.13 8.26
N PHE A 306 -7.90 0.89 7.51
CA PHE A 306 -7.01 1.99 7.13
C PHE A 306 -6.88 2.93 8.34
N LEU A 307 -5.66 3.33 8.67
CA LEU A 307 -5.38 4.26 9.77
C LEU A 307 -4.72 5.51 9.21
N ASN A 308 -5.31 6.67 9.51
CA ASN A 308 -4.76 7.96 9.13
C ASN A 308 -4.62 8.85 10.36
N SER A 309 -3.39 9.15 10.73
CA SER A 309 -3.12 10.02 11.88
C SER A 309 -3.55 11.45 11.59
N TYR A 310 -4.32 12.02 12.51
CA TYR A 310 -4.81 13.40 12.45
C TYR A 310 -4.98 13.92 13.88
N ASP A 311 -4.60 15.17 14.13
CA ASP A 311 -4.77 15.82 15.43
C ASP A 311 -5.70 17.04 15.31
N HIS A 312 -6.94 16.86 15.74
CA HIS A 312 -7.97 17.89 15.71
C HIS A 312 -7.60 19.15 16.52
N ASN A 313 -6.70 19.04 17.52
CA ASN A 313 -6.29 20.19 18.33
C ASN A 313 -5.43 21.17 17.51
N THR A 314 -4.75 20.67 16.48
CA THR A 314 -3.93 21.48 15.57
C THR A 314 -4.71 22.06 14.39
N ASP A 315 -5.98 21.67 14.24
CA ASP A 315 -6.85 22.09 13.15
C ASP A 315 -8.30 22.32 13.61
N PRO A 316 -8.56 23.29 14.50
CA PRO A 316 -9.89 23.50 15.08
C PRO A 316 -10.97 23.87 14.05
N GLU A 317 -10.57 24.39 12.89
CA GLU A 317 -11.47 24.80 11.81
C GLU A 317 -11.63 23.74 10.71
N GLY A 318 -10.94 22.59 10.78
CA GLY A 318 -11.01 21.52 9.78
C GLY A 318 -10.39 21.86 8.40
N LYS A 319 -9.46 22.82 8.36
CA LYS A 319 -8.77 23.24 7.14
C LYS A 319 -7.85 22.14 6.61
N LEU A 320 -7.07 21.51 7.50
CA LEU A 320 -6.24 20.35 7.16
C LEU A 320 -7.11 19.11 6.96
N LEU A 321 -8.19 18.95 7.74
CA LEU A 321 -9.14 17.85 7.59
C LEU A 321 -9.69 17.77 6.17
N THR A 322 -9.93 18.90 5.51
CA THR A 322 -10.38 18.92 4.11
C THR A 322 -9.40 18.23 3.16
N GLY A 323 -8.09 18.50 3.31
CA GLY A 323 -7.05 17.82 2.54
C GLY A 323 -6.91 16.34 2.89
N VAL A 324 -7.16 15.99 4.16
CA VAL A 324 -7.15 14.61 4.67
C VAL A 324 -8.34 13.81 4.13
N MET A 325 -9.55 14.37 4.14
CA MET A 325 -10.81 13.70 3.78
C MET A 325 -11.00 13.56 2.27
N ARG A 326 -10.52 14.50 1.46
CA ARG A 326 -10.69 14.50 0.01
C ARG A 326 -10.27 13.18 -0.68
N PRO A 327 -9.11 12.58 -0.38
CA PRO A 327 -8.74 11.31 -0.98
C PRO A 327 -9.45 10.08 -0.38
N ILE A 328 -10.11 10.18 0.78
CA ILE A 328 -10.60 9.00 1.53
C ILE A 328 -11.71 8.28 0.78
N GLY A 329 -12.72 9.01 0.30
CA GLY A 329 -13.80 8.43 -0.52
C GLY A 329 -13.25 7.72 -1.77
N PRO A 330 -12.57 8.44 -2.68
CA PRO A 330 -12.05 7.86 -3.91
C PRO A 330 -11.01 6.74 -3.73
N VAL A 331 -10.16 6.81 -2.70
CA VAL A 331 -9.08 5.83 -2.49
C VAL A 331 -9.54 4.69 -1.59
N CYS A 332 -9.83 4.97 -0.32
CA CYS A 332 -10.23 3.92 0.63
C CYS A 332 -11.63 3.38 0.29
N GLY A 333 -12.59 4.27 0.02
CA GLY A 333 -13.93 3.89 -0.42
C GLY A 333 -13.93 3.21 -1.78
N GLY A 334 -13.15 3.72 -2.74
CA GLY A 334 -12.97 3.08 -4.05
C GLY A 334 -12.42 1.66 -3.96
N ILE A 335 -11.36 1.45 -3.16
CA ILE A 335 -10.80 0.11 -2.88
C ILE A 335 -11.86 -0.77 -2.22
N ASN A 336 -12.59 -0.27 -1.21
CA ASN A 336 -13.65 -1.06 -0.58
C ASN A 336 -14.74 -1.47 -1.58
N LEU A 337 -15.21 -0.55 -2.42
CA LEU A 337 -16.23 -0.82 -3.43
C LEU A 337 -15.77 -1.78 -4.52
N GLU A 338 -14.49 -1.74 -4.91
CA GLU A 338 -13.90 -2.71 -5.84
C GLU A 338 -14.05 -4.14 -5.32
N TYR A 339 -13.72 -4.37 -4.05
CA TYR A 339 -13.90 -5.68 -3.41
C TYR A 339 -15.38 -6.01 -3.20
N TYR A 340 -16.20 -5.03 -2.77
CA TYR A 340 -17.63 -5.19 -2.57
C TYR A 340 -18.35 -5.66 -3.84
N PHE A 341 -18.19 -4.95 -4.96
CA PHE A 341 -18.89 -5.27 -6.20
C PHE A 341 -18.39 -6.57 -6.81
N SER A 342 -17.06 -6.78 -6.80
CA SER A 342 -16.47 -8.05 -7.23
C SER A 342 -17.02 -9.22 -6.41
N ARG A 343 -17.37 -9.00 -5.14
CA ARG A 343 -17.91 -10.00 -4.22
C ARG A 343 -19.39 -10.27 -4.40
N VAL A 344 -20.21 -9.23 -4.60
CA VAL A 344 -21.68 -9.35 -4.73
C VAL A 344 -22.06 -10.09 -6.01
N ASP A 345 -21.42 -9.78 -7.13
CA ASP A 345 -21.64 -10.48 -8.41
C ASP A 345 -20.30 -10.65 -9.15
N ASN A 346 -19.55 -11.69 -8.77
CA ASN A 346 -18.22 -11.92 -9.34
C ASN A 346 -18.23 -12.23 -10.84
N TYR A 347 -19.36 -12.71 -11.37
CA TYR A 347 -19.49 -12.94 -12.79
C TYR A 347 -19.63 -11.60 -13.53
N LYS A 348 -20.52 -10.70 -13.11
CA LYS A 348 -20.73 -9.43 -13.82
C LYS A 348 -19.75 -8.32 -13.46
N LEU A 349 -19.41 -8.21 -12.18
CA LEU A 349 -18.65 -7.10 -11.60
C LEU A 349 -17.25 -7.52 -11.12
N GLY A 350 -16.92 -8.80 -11.23
CA GLY A 350 -15.59 -9.35 -10.94
C GLY A 350 -14.89 -9.89 -12.18
N ALA A 351 -13.92 -10.78 -11.96
CA ALA A 351 -13.19 -11.47 -13.03
C ALA A 351 -13.31 -13.00 -12.99
N GLY A 352 -14.32 -13.55 -12.33
CA GLY A 352 -14.46 -15.00 -12.22
C GLY A 352 -13.26 -15.65 -11.53
N THR A 353 -12.95 -16.90 -11.91
CA THR A 353 -11.77 -17.60 -11.38
C THR A 353 -10.49 -17.13 -12.09
N LYS A 354 -9.42 -16.92 -11.31
CA LYS A 354 -8.08 -16.53 -11.78
C LYS A 354 -7.38 -17.60 -12.64
N LEU A 355 -7.75 -18.87 -12.47
CA LEU A 355 -7.04 -20.01 -13.09
C LEU A 355 -6.97 -19.95 -14.63
N PRO A 356 -8.06 -19.64 -15.36
CA PRO A 356 -8.04 -19.49 -16.81
C PRO A 356 -7.81 -18.05 -17.29
N HIS A 357 -7.26 -17.14 -16.47
CA HIS A 357 -7.10 -15.74 -16.90
C HIS A 357 -6.12 -15.60 -18.06
N ASN A 358 -6.58 -14.95 -19.12
CA ASN A 358 -5.74 -14.42 -20.19
C ASN A 358 -5.68 -12.90 -20.09
N VAL A 359 -4.48 -12.32 -20.08
CA VAL A 359 -4.29 -10.87 -20.02
C VAL A 359 -4.58 -10.26 -21.39
N ILE A 360 -5.48 -9.26 -21.45
CA ILE A 360 -5.87 -8.58 -22.68
C ILE A 360 -5.38 -7.13 -22.63
N GLY A 361 -4.42 -6.81 -23.52
CA GLY A 361 -3.97 -5.44 -23.75
C GLY A 361 -3.41 -4.69 -22.54
N LEU A 362 -3.08 -5.41 -21.44
CA LEU A 362 -2.71 -4.86 -20.14
C LEU A 362 -3.80 -3.95 -19.50
N ILE A 363 -5.04 -4.04 -19.96
CA ILE A 363 -6.19 -3.26 -19.45
C ILE A 363 -7.20 -4.11 -18.69
N GLY A 364 -7.08 -5.44 -18.74
CA GLY A 364 -7.93 -6.38 -18.02
C GLY A 364 -7.63 -7.83 -18.38
N VAL A 365 -8.54 -8.71 -18.01
CA VAL A 365 -8.41 -10.17 -18.23
C VAL A 365 -9.67 -10.74 -18.87
N ALA A 366 -9.55 -11.86 -19.56
CA ALA A 366 -10.68 -12.73 -19.93
C ALA A 366 -10.57 -14.08 -19.24
N ASN A 367 -11.70 -14.72 -18.97
CA ASN A 367 -11.71 -16.13 -18.57
C ASN A 367 -11.64 -17.01 -19.82
N SER A 368 -10.51 -17.69 -20.01
CA SER A 368 -10.21 -18.50 -21.19
C SER A 368 -9.98 -17.67 -22.47
N SER A 369 -9.78 -18.35 -23.60
CA SER A 369 -9.52 -17.73 -24.90
C SER A 369 -10.72 -16.98 -25.49
N ASP A 370 -11.95 -17.40 -25.14
CA ASP A 370 -13.19 -16.91 -25.74
C ASP A 370 -14.05 -16.11 -24.75
N GLY A 371 -13.47 -15.68 -23.62
CA GLY A 371 -14.18 -14.92 -22.59
C GLY A 371 -14.25 -13.42 -22.88
N ASP A 372 -15.31 -12.78 -22.42
CA ASP A 372 -15.41 -11.31 -22.39
C ASP A 372 -14.33 -10.69 -21.49
N LEU A 373 -13.99 -9.43 -21.77
CA LEU A 373 -13.13 -8.62 -20.89
C LEU A 373 -13.80 -8.42 -19.53
N ARG A 374 -13.04 -8.70 -18.46
CA ARG A 374 -13.44 -8.56 -17.06
C ARG A 374 -12.51 -7.58 -16.34
N PRO A 375 -13.02 -6.43 -15.86
CA PRO A 375 -12.19 -5.41 -15.20
C PRO A 375 -12.13 -5.55 -13.66
N GLY A 376 -12.97 -6.38 -13.04
CA GLY A 376 -13.02 -6.53 -11.58
C GLY A 376 -12.02 -7.54 -11.01
N LEU A 377 -12.20 -7.89 -9.73
CA LEU A 377 -11.28 -8.80 -9.03
C LEU A 377 -11.68 -10.28 -9.19
N PRO A 378 -10.70 -11.20 -9.28
CA PRO A 378 -10.97 -12.64 -9.30
C PRO A 378 -11.45 -13.15 -7.94
N LEU A 379 -12.17 -14.28 -7.96
CA LEU A 379 -12.67 -14.98 -6.78
C LEU A 379 -11.60 -15.17 -5.69
N GLN A 380 -10.37 -15.49 -6.09
CA GLN A 380 -9.25 -15.74 -5.17
C GLN A 380 -8.78 -14.50 -4.39
N MET A 381 -9.15 -13.29 -4.82
CA MET A 381 -8.85 -12.05 -4.07
C MET A 381 -9.98 -11.65 -3.11
N ILE A 382 -11.20 -12.14 -3.35
CA ILE A 382 -12.41 -11.67 -2.66
C ILE A 382 -13.08 -12.73 -1.78
N GLU A 383 -12.61 -13.98 -1.80
CA GLU A 383 -13.27 -15.08 -1.09
C GLU A 383 -13.38 -14.84 0.43
N VAL A 384 -12.36 -14.19 1.00
CA VAL A 384 -12.26 -13.83 2.43
C VAL A 384 -13.03 -12.54 2.77
N HIS A 385 -13.47 -11.78 1.77
CA HIS A 385 -14.06 -10.45 1.97
C HIS A 385 -15.56 -10.53 2.29
N ASP A 386 -15.96 -9.80 3.33
CA ASP A 386 -17.35 -9.49 3.61
C ASP A 386 -17.78 -8.32 2.73
N PRO A 387 -18.83 -8.43 1.88
CA PRO A 387 -19.29 -7.34 1.04
C PRO A 387 -20.03 -6.30 1.90
N VAL A 388 -19.27 -5.49 2.63
CA VAL A 388 -19.77 -4.38 3.43
C VAL A 388 -19.12 -3.08 2.96
N ARG A 389 -19.91 -2.00 2.98
CA ARG A 389 -19.42 -0.67 2.65
C ARG A 389 -18.52 -0.14 3.76
N LEU A 390 -17.45 0.55 3.39
CA LEU A 390 -16.46 1.12 4.30
C LEU A 390 -17.11 2.04 5.33
N LEU A 391 -16.78 1.88 6.61
CA LEU A 391 -17.10 2.84 7.66
C LEU A 391 -15.89 3.74 7.93
N ILE A 392 -16.07 5.02 7.66
CA ILE A 392 -15.10 6.07 7.95
C ILE A 392 -15.44 6.66 9.32
N VAL A 393 -14.46 6.70 10.22
CA VAL A 393 -14.58 7.23 11.58
C VAL A 393 -13.63 8.40 11.72
N VAL A 394 -14.15 9.58 12.06
CA VAL A 394 -13.38 10.82 12.16
C VAL A 394 -13.43 11.37 13.58
N GLU A 395 -12.26 11.61 14.17
CA GLU A 395 -12.12 12.30 15.45
C GLU A 395 -12.18 13.82 15.25
N HIS A 396 -13.38 14.40 15.38
CA HIS A 396 -13.57 15.86 15.35
C HIS A 396 -15.00 16.24 15.79
N TYR A 397 -15.38 17.50 15.62
CA TYR A 397 -16.72 17.99 15.94
C TYR A 397 -17.64 17.78 14.73
N PRO A 398 -18.88 17.28 14.92
CA PRO A 398 -19.78 16.94 13.80
C PRO A 398 -20.00 18.09 12.81
N GLU A 399 -20.12 19.32 13.30
CA GLU A 399 -20.29 20.53 12.47
C GLU A 399 -19.06 20.83 11.60
N ILE A 400 -17.85 20.58 12.12
CA ILE A 400 -16.61 20.78 11.37
C ILE A 400 -16.50 19.71 10.27
N VAL A 401 -16.76 18.44 10.61
CA VAL A 401 -16.73 17.35 9.63
C VAL A 401 -17.78 17.57 8.55
N LEU A 402 -18.98 18.05 8.90
CA LEU A 402 -20.04 18.36 7.94
C LEU A 402 -19.59 19.45 6.95
N ASN A 403 -19.05 20.55 7.47
CA ASN A 403 -18.51 21.63 6.64
C ASN A 403 -17.37 21.13 5.73
N THR A 404 -16.50 20.26 6.26
CA THR A 404 -15.41 19.66 5.48
C THR A 404 -15.92 18.84 4.31
N ILE A 405 -16.86 17.90 4.52
CA ILE A 405 -17.35 17.06 3.42
C ILE A 405 -18.18 17.85 2.41
N GLN A 406 -18.81 18.96 2.83
CA GLN A 406 -19.58 19.86 1.97
C GLN A 406 -18.71 20.89 1.21
N SER A 407 -17.40 20.94 1.49
CA SER A 407 -16.48 21.88 0.82
C SER A 407 -16.35 21.66 -0.70
N ALA A 408 -16.68 20.45 -1.17
CA ALA A 408 -16.65 20.09 -2.59
C ALA A 408 -17.79 19.09 -2.90
N PRO A 409 -18.63 19.34 -3.93
CA PRO A 409 -19.74 18.45 -4.28
C PRO A 409 -19.30 17.00 -4.51
N GLU A 410 -18.18 16.80 -5.21
CA GLU A 410 -17.66 15.47 -5.52
C GLU A 410 -17.17 14.71 -4.27
N MET A 411 -16.83 15.42 -3.18
CA MET A 411 -16.53 14.79 -1.89
C MET A 411 -17.82 14.46 -1.15
N TYR A 412 -18.78 15.39 -1.14
CA TYR A 412 -20.04 15.22 -0.43
C TYR A 412 -20.86 14.04 -0.95
N GLU A 413 -20.88 13.83 -2.27
CA GLU A 413 -21.60 12.75 -2.94
C GLU A 413 -21.22 11.34 -2.47
N TRP A 414 -19.97 11.12 -2.02
CA TRP A 414 -19.55 9.83 -1.44
C TRP A 414 -20.33 9.47 -0.18
N TYR A 415 -20.61 10.47 0.66
CA TYR A 415 -21.27 10.30 1.94
C TYR A 415 -22.78 10.44 1.81
N LEU A 416 -23.26 11.40 1.01
CA LEU A 416 -24.68 11.65 0.80
C LEU A 416 -25.39 10.47 0.14
N ASN A 417 -24.76 9.85 -0.86
CA ASN A 417 -25.31 8.67 -1.55
C ASN A 417 -25.00 7.36 -0.82
N GLU A 418 -24.41 7.44 0.38
CA GLU A 418 -24.00 6.29 1.18
C GLU A 418 -23.08 5.32 0.42
N TRP A 419 -22.26 5.78 -0.53
CA TRP A 419 -21.23 4.92 -1.13
C TRP A 419 -20.26 4.40 -0.06
N VAL A 420 -20.05 5.21 0.98
CA VAL A 420 -19.37 4.87 2.22
C VAL A 420 -20.17 5.41 3.41
N HIS A 421 -19.97 4.80 4.58
CA HIS A 421 -20.55 5.26 5.85
C HIS A 421 -19.61 6.25 6.54
N LEU A 422 -20.15 7.23 7.26
CA LEU A 422 -19.39 8.22 8.02
C LEU A 422 -19.90 8.32 9.45
N MET A 423 -18.97 8.26 10.39
CA MET A 423 -19.17 8.43 11.81
C MET A 423 -18.17 9.43 12.37
N VAL A 424 -18.60 10.23 13.33
CA VAL A 424 -17.76 11.19 14.05
C VAL A 424 -17.69 10.77 15.51
N ILE A 425 -16.46 10.73 16.04
CA ILE A 425 -16.20 10.63 17.48
C ILE A 425 -15.93 12.05 17.96
N LYS A 426 -16.83 12.59 18.80
CA LYS A 426 -16.69 13.95 19.31
C LYS A 426 -15.62 14.02 20.40
N PRO A 427 -14.57 14.83 20.25
CA PRO A 427 -13.56 15.00 21.28
C PRO A 427 -14.16 15.48 22.60
N GLY A 428 -13.63 14.97 23.71
CA GLY A 428 -14.02 15.34 25.07
C GLY A 428 -15.21 14.56 25.65
N THR A 429 -16.26 14.29 24.86
CA THR A 429 -17.40 13.46 25.31
C THR A 429 -17.31 12.01 24.84
N ASN A 430 -16.58 11.74 23.75
CA ASN A 430 -16.52 10.44 23.07
C ASN A 430 -17.89 9.96 22.57
N ASP A 431 -18.82 10.89 22.35
CA ASP A 431 -20.11 10.58 21.71
C ASP A 431 -19.90 10.24 20.23
N PHE A 432 -20.65 9.25 19.76
CA PHE A 432 -20.64 8.84 18.35
C PHE A 432 -21.79 9.53 17.61
N TYR A 433 -21.49 10.12 16.46
CA TYR A 433 -22.50 10.71 15.57
C TYR A 433 -22.44 10.04 14.20
N TYR A 434 -23.55 9.51 13.72
CA TYR A 434 -23.65 8.88 12.42
C TYR A 434 -24.23 9.87 11.38
N PHE A 435 -23.61 9.91 10.20
CA PHE A 435 -24.11 10.75 9.10
C PHE A 435 -25.22 10.04 8.33
N SER A 436 -26.40 10.66 8.26
CA SER A 436 -27.53 10.17 7.48
C SER A 436 -28.40 11.34 7.01
N ASN A 437 -28.98 11.23 5.81
CA ASN A 437 -29.90 12.23 5.25
C ASN A 437 -29.36 13.67 5.31
N GLY A 438 -28.05 13.85 5.09
CA GLY A 438 -27.41 15.17 5.07
C GLY A 438 -27.10 15.78 6.45
N ARG A 439 -27.25 15.03 7.55
CA ARG A 439 -26.98 15.52 8.91
C ARG A 439 -26.32 14.45 9.80
N PHE A 440 -25.71 14.90 10.88
CA PHE A 440 -25.18 14.02 11.92
C PHE A 440 -26.21 13.80 13.04
N GLU A 441 -26.47 12.55 13.38
CA GLU A 441 -27.38 12.14 14.45
C GLU A 441 -26.61 11.37 15.52
N LEU A 442 -26.94 11.57 16.80
CA LEU A 442 -26.33 10.83 17.90
C LEU A 442 -26.60 9.32 17.71
N TYR A 443 -25.54 8.53 17.80
CA TYR A 443 -25.59 7.09 17.62
C TYR A 443 -25.19 6.38 18.90
N GLU A 444 -26.06 5.49 19.39
CA GLU A 444 -25.77 4.62 20.52
C GLU A 444 -25.26 3.26 20.00
N PRO A 445 -24.00 2.88 20.30
CA PRO A 445 -23.47 1.59 19.86
C PRO A 445 -24.26 0.42 20.43
N VAL A 446 -24.54 -0.57 19.57
CA VAL A 446 -25.29 -1.78 19.95
C VAL A 446 -24.51 -2.66 20.95
N LYS A 447 -23.18 -2.57 20.94
CA LYS A 447 -22.29 -3.34 21.82
C LYS A 447 -21.22 -2.41 22.41
N LEU A 448 -21.12 -2.40 23.74
CA LEU A 448 -20.17 -1.56 24.48
C LEU A 448 -18.94 -2.32 24.99
N ASP A 449 -19.00 -3.67 25.00
CA ASP A 449 -17.90 -4.49 25.50
C ASP A 449 -17.00 -4.99 24.37
N THR A 450 -15.73 -4.62 24.42
CA THR A 450 -14.67 -5.17 23.57
C THR A 450 -13.93 -6.26 24.35
N PRO A 451 -13.86 -7.51 23.85
CA PRO A 451 -13.13 -8.57 24.54
C PRO A 451 -11.64 -8.22 24.65
N ALA A 452 -11.04 -8.51 25.79
CA ALA A 452 -9.60 -8.33 26.00
C ALA A 452 -8.84 -9.63 25.64
N SER A 453 -7.64 -9.49 25.07
CA SER A 453 -6.71 -10.60 24.85
C SER A 453 -5.31 -10.21 25.32
N GLY A 454 -4.78 -10.95 26.30
CA GLY A 454 -3.41 -10.76 26.79
C GLY A 454 -2.36 -11.62 26.07
N ASN A 455 -2.77 -12.49 25.14
CA ASN A 455 -1.86 -13.33 24.37
C ASN A 455 -2.20 -13.30 22.88
N PHE A 456 -1.53 -12.40 22.17
CA PHE A 456 -1.70 -12.23 20.73
C PHE A 456 -1.41 -13.52 19.94
N GLN A 457 -0.36 -14.25 20.29
CA GLN A 457 -0.01 -15.48 19.59
C GLN A 457 -1.10 -16.56 19.75
N GLN A 458 -1.64 -16.72 20.96
CA GLN A 458 -2.72 -17.66 21.22
C GLN A 458 -3.99 -17.27 20.45
N LEU A 459 -4.31 -15.97 20.35
CA LEU A 459 -5.42 -15.48 19.54
C LEU A 459 -5.28 -15.93 18.07
N ILE A 460 -4.09 -15.78 17.48
CA ILE A 460 -3.83 -16.18 16.10
C ILE A 460 -3.84 -17.70 15.91
N GLU A 461 -3.26 -18.46 16.84
CA GLU A 461 -3.15 -19.94 16.72
C GLU A 461 -4.43 -20.70 17.06
N SER A 462 -5.36 -20.07 17.80
CA SER A 462 -6.68 -20.61 18.13
C SER A 462 -7.78 -20.16 17.18
N ALA A 463 -7.49 -19.20 16.29
CA ALA A 463 -8.41 -18.77 15.25
C ALA A 463 -8.86 -19.97 14.41
N LYS A 464 -10.14 -19.99 14.04
CA LYS A 464 -10.66 -21.02 13.16
C LYS A 464 -9.94 -20.94 11.81
N GLU A 465 -9.25 -22.02 11.45
CA GLU A 465 -8.60 -22.13 10.14
C GLU A 465 -9.66 -22.23 9.04
N MET A 466 -9.35 -21.70 7.86
CA MET A 466 -10.20 -21.84 6.69
C MET A 466 -10.29 -23.32 6.27
N GLU A 467 -11.46 -23.93 6.48
CA GLU A 467 -11.71 -25.35 6.17
C GLU A 467 -11.67 -25.62 4.65
N THR A 468 -12.25 -24.71 3.87
CA THR A 468 -12.30 -24.79 2.40
C THR A 468 -12.16 -23.39 1.79
N ASN A 469 -11.78 -23.32 0.51
CA ASN A 469 -11.78 -22.07 -0.25
C ASN A 469 -13.20 -21.61 -0.64
N ASN A 470 -14.24 -22.20 -0.06
CA ASN A 470 -15.60 -21.76 -0.28
C ASN A 470 -15.80 -20.41 0.43
N ILE A 471 -16.45 -19.49 -0.26
CA ILE A 471 -16.85 -18.15 0.20
C ILE A 471 -17.37 -18.14 1.64
N VAL A 472 -18.26 -19.08 2.00
CA VAL A 472 -18.89 -19.12 3.33
C VAL A 472 -17.91 -19.52 4.43
N ASP A 473 -16.93 -20.37 4.11
CA ASP A 473 -15.93 -20.81 5.07
C ASP A 473 -14.78 -19.81 5.19
N ALA A 474 -14.41 -19.18 4.08
CA ALA A 474 -13.34 -18.19 4.01
C ALA A 474 -13.64 -16.92 4.83
N THR A 475 -14.89 -16.49 4.96
CA THR A 475 -15.22 -15.29 5.78
C THR A 475 -15.27 -15.56 7.28
N ARG A 476 -15.42 -16.84 7.70
CA ARG A 476 -15.46 -17.23 9.12
C ARG A 476 -14.12 -17.10 9.84
N GLU A 477 -13.05 -16.85 9.09
CA GLU A 477 -11.73 -16.56 9.66
C GLU A 477 -11.65 -15.14 10.24
N ASN A 478 -12.53 -14.21 9.88
CA ASN A 478 -12.45 -12.84 10.37
C ASN A 478 -12.61 -12.81 11.90
N LEU A 479 -11.62 -12.25 12.60
CA LEU A 479 -11.63 -12.12 14.05
C LEU A 479 -12.32 -10.82 14.46
N PRO A 480 -13.02 -10.79 15.61
CA PRO A 480 -13.56 -9.54 16.13
C PRO A 480 -12.44 -8.60 16.59
N VAL A 481 -12.80 -7.36 16.89
CA VAL A 481 -11.88 -6.41 17.54
C VAL A 481 -11.59 -6.88 18.96
N TYR A 482 -10.31 -6.84 19.35
CA TYR A 482 -9.88 -7.09 20.72
C TYR A 482 -9.13 -5.88 21.28
N ALA A 483 -9.29 -5.64 22.58
CA ALA A 483 -8.37 -4.82 23.35
C ALA A 483 -7.13 -5.66 23.70
N LEU A 484 -5.95 -5.12 23.47
CA LEU A 484 -4.67 -5.74 23.77
C LEU A 484 -4.21 -5.20 25.13
N ASN A 485 -4.13 -6.09 26.13
CA ASN A 485 -3.71 -5.73 27.50
C ASN A 485 -2.20 -5.76 27.67
#